data_AF-A0A8D0AP73-F1
#
_entry.id   AF-A0A8D0AP73-F1
#
_cell.length_a   1.000
_cell.length_b   1.000
_cell.length_c   1.000
_cell.angle_alpha   90.00
_cell.angle_beta   90.00
_cell.angle_gamma   90.00
#
_symmetry.space_group_name_H-M   'P 1'
#
loop_
_entity.id
_entity.type
_entity.pdbx_description
1 polymer ?
#
loop_
_entity_poly.entity_id
_entity_poly.type
_entity_poly.pdbx_seq_one_letter_code
_entity_poly.pdbx_strand_id
1 'polypeptide(L)'
;PRNSTESFLADEDYLTAVSEFVCNSRHKAHPLRKPPGATWTVGNLDDTMYSDSVDEVNGWGLFYLPHRVTMQVIGLVEGTLCPCDQLVLMTCENRQVYAYDGEGEELHLVASSLEHILVEGIEYPASKTYYDGEAFKDMVSSYSQASGKMGM
;
A
#
# COMPACT_ATOMS: atom_id res chain seq x y z
N PRO A 1 -14.17 -8.93 -20.65
CA PRO A 1 -12.70 -8.90 -20.56
C PRO A 1 -12.13 -7.59 -21.13
N ARG A 2 -11.50 -6.75 -20.29
CA ARG A 2 -10.69 -5.64 -20.80
C ARG A 2 -9.50 -6.22 -21.56
N ASN A 3 -9.15 -5.63 -22.70
CA ASN A 3 -7.95 -5.98 -23.44
C ASN A 3 -6.74 -5.74 -22.53
N SER A 4 -5.86 -6.74 -22.39
CA SER A 4 -4.72 -6.69 -21.46
C SER A 4 -3.81 -5.49 -21.73
N THR A 5 -3.54 -5.17 -22.99
CA THR A 5 -2.69 -4.03 -23.35
C THR A 5 -3.33 -2.69 -23.00
N GLU A 6 -4.66 -2.56 -23.16
CA GLU A 6 -5.37 -1.33 -22.79
C GLU A 6 -5.44 -1.15 -21.26
N SER A 7 -5.52 -2.23 -20.48
CA SER A 7 -5.44 -2.13 -19.02
C SER A 7 -4.05 -1.75 -18.55
N PHE A 8 -2.99 -2.36 -19.11
CA PHE A 8 -1.61 -2.01 -18.73
C PHE A 8 -1.28 -0.53 -19.01
N LEU A 9 -1.70 0.00 -20.17
CA LEU A 9 -1.52 1.43 -20.48
C LEU A 9 -2.31 2.33 -19.52
N ALA A 10 -3.55 1.98 -19.20
CA ALA A 10 -4.37 2.76 -18.27
C ALA A 10 -3.83 2.77 -16.83
N ASP A 11 -3.04 1.75 -16.46
CA ASP A 11 -2.39 1.62 -15.16
C ASP A 11 -1.10 2.46 -15.11
N GLU A 12 -0.25 2.41 -16.15
CA GLU A 12 0.92 3.30 -16.28
C GLU A 12 0.51 4.78 -16.33
N ASP A 13 -0.55 5.11 -17.08
CA ASP A 13 -1.10 6.46 -17.16
C ASP A 13 -1.56 6.95 -15.78
N TYR A 14 -2.14 6.04 -14.96
CA TYR A 14 -2.55 6.38 -13.60
C TYR A 14 -1.36 6.67 -12.69
N LEU A 15 -0.38 5.76 -12.62
CA LEU A 15 0.77 5.96 -11.74
C LEU A 15 1.60 7.19 -12.14
N THR A 16 1.70 7.47 -13.44
CA THR A 16 2.31 8.70 -13.96
C THR A 16 1.56 9.93 -13.44
N ALA A 17 0.24 9.96 -13.57
CA ALA A 17 -0.57 11.08 -13.07
C ALA A 17 -0.48 11.25 -11.55
N VAL A 18 -0.39 10.15 -10.79
CA VAL A 18 -0.16 10.21 -9.33
C VAL A 18 1.21 10.79 -9.03
N SER A 19 2.26 10.33 -9.71
CA SER A 19 3.62 10.85 -9.52
C SER A 19 3.70 12.34 -9.80
N GLU A 20 3.08 12.82 -10.88
CA GLU A 20 2.96 14.24 -11.19
C GLU A 20 2.20 15.01 -10.09
N PHE A 21 1.09 14.46 -9.59
CA PHE A 21 0.34 15.06 -8.49
C PHE A 21 1.20 15.20 -7.23
N VAL A 22 1.95 14.15 -6.85
CA VAL A 22 2.83 14.14 -5.69
C VAL A 22 3.92 15.20 -5.84
N CYS A 23 4.57 15.26 -7.01
CA CYS A 23 5.57 16.29 -7.30
C CYS A 23 5.00 17.72 -7.19
N ASN A 24 3.82 17.96 -7.77
CA ASN A 24 3.17 19.28 -7.80
C ASN A 24 2.55 19.69 -6.45
N SER A 25 2.33 18.73 -5.56
CA SER A 25 1.70 18.93 -4.26
C SER A 25 2.60 18.60 -3.08
N ARG A 26 3.88 18.31 -3.33
CA ARG A 26 4.86 17.95 -2.30
C ARG A 26 4.86 18.96 -1.16
N HIS A 27 4.91 18.44 0.06
CA HIS A 27 4.86 19.18 1.33
C HIS A 27 3.54 19.92 1.62
N LYS A 28 2.51 19.80 0.78
CA LYS A 28 1.18 20.29 1.13
C LYS A 28 0.57 19.36 2.17
N ALA A 29 0.14 19.98 3.28
CA ALA A 29 -0.57 19.30 4.36
C ALA A 29 -2.08 19.42 4.18
N HIS A 30 -2.77 18.30 4.38
CA HIS A 30 -4.21 18.14 4.28
C HIS A 30 -4.74 17.54 5.59
N PRO A 31 -5.41 18.33 6.44
CA PRO A 31 -6.11 17.79 7.61
C PRO A 31 -7.15 16.77 7.16
N LEU A 32 -7.12 15.57 7.75
CA LEU A 32 -8.04 14.51 7.42
C LEU A 32 -9.34 14.66 8.21
N ARG A 33 -10.46 14.31 7.58
CA ARG A 33 -11.74 14.23 8.30
C ARG A 33 -11.77 13.07 9.29
N LYS A 34 -11.04 11.98 8.97
CA LYS A 34 -10.85 10.80 9.81
C LYS A 34 -9.43 10.23 9.65
N PRO A 35 -8.82 9.74 10.73
CA PRO A 35 -9.22 9.96 12.12
C PRO A 35 -9.04 11.43 12.55
N PRO A 36 -9.78 11.93 13.57
CA PRO A 36 -9.65 13.31 14.03
C PRO A 36 -8.23 13.63 14.50
N GLY A 37 -7.70 14.79 14.11
CA GLY A 37 -6.34 15.21 14.43
C GLY A 37 -5.28 14.71 13.45
N ALA A 38 -5.62 13.76 12.59
CA ALA A 38 -4.69 13.26 11.59
C ALA A 38 -4.50 14.25 10.44
N THR A 39 -3.27 14.31 9.93
CA THR A 39 -2.88 15.17 8.81
C THR A 39 -2.11 14.35 7.80
N TRP A 40 -2.53 14.39 6.54
CA TRP A 40 -1.78 13.85 5.42
C TRP A 40 -0.88 14.92 4.82
N THR A 41 0.42 14.69 4.83
CA THR A 41 1.41 15.52 4.15
C THR A 41 1.85 14.82 2.88
N VAL A 42 1.57 15.42 1.72
CA VAL A 42 1.97 14.85 0.43
C VAL A 42 3.49 14.81 0.32
N GLY A 43 4.03 13.67 -0.07
CA GLY A 43 5.47 13.44 -0.18
C GLY A 43 5.79 12.24 -1.05
N ASN A 44 7.02 12.20 -1.55
CA ASN A 44 7.56 11.05 -2.27
C ASN A 44 8.35 10.13 -1.32
N LEU A 45 8.98 9.08 -1.84
CA LEU A 45 9.80 8.17 -1.05
C LEU A 45 10.92 8.90 -0.28
N ASP A 46 11.56 9.89 -0.92
CA ASP A 46 12.65 10.67 -0.34
C ASP A 46 12.22 11.50 0.89
N ASP A 47 10.91 11.73 1.06
CA ASP A 47 10.34 12.44 2.21
C ASP A 47 10.07 11.53 3.41
N THR A 48 10.30 10.22 3.27
CA THR A 48 10.07 9.23 4.32
C THR A 48 11.38 8.79 4.97
N MET A 49 11.30 8.12 6.12
CA MET A 49 12.46 7.44 6.72
C MET A 49 13.05 6.31 5.86
N TYR A 50 12.34 5.90 4.79
CA TYR A 50 12.74 4.85 3.85
C TYR A 50 13.41 5.42 2.59
N SER A 51 13.89 6.68 2.61
CA SER A 51 14.51 7.33 1.44
C SER A 51 15.65 6.51 0.82
N ASP A 52 16.41 5.80 1.65
CA ASP A 52 17.54 4.97 1.22
C ASP A 52 17.15 3.48 1.06
N SER A 53 15.88 3.13 1.26
CA SER A 53 15.36 1.76 1.34
C SER A 53 14.33 1.48 0.25
N VAL A 54 14.69 1.78 -1.01
CA VAL A 54 13.85 1.52 -2.19
C VAL A 54 13.40 0.05 -2.27
N ASP A 55 14.26 -0.87 -1.86
CA ASP A 55 13.97 -2.31 -1.85
C ASP A 55 12.85 -2.68 -0.86
N GLU A 56 12.70 -1.93 0.23
CA GLU A 56 11.65 -2.16 1.23
C GLU A 56 10.27 -1.81 0.67
N VAL A 57 10.18 -0.64 0.01
CA VAL A 57 8.94 -0.22 -0.66
C VAL A 57 8.57 -1.13 -1.82
N ASN A 58 9.57 -1.58 -2.58
CA ASN A 58 9.37 -2.63 -3.59
C ASN A 58 8.88 -3.93 -2.95
N GLY A 59 9.40 -4.29 -1.78
CA GLY A 59 8.96 -5.44 -0.99
C GLY A 59 7.48 -5.41 -0.64
N TRP A 60 6.94 -4.26 -0.25
CA TRP A 60 5.51 -4.11 0.05
C TRP A 60 4.62 -4.45 -1.15
N GLY A 61 5.01 -4.01 -2.35
CA GLY A 61 4.30 -4.35 -3.59
C GLY A 61 4.41 -5.83 -4.02
N LEU A 62 5.42 -6.54 -3.52
CA LEU A 62 5.72 -7.92 -3.91
C LEU A 62 5.18 -8.97 -2.94
N PHE A 63 5.17 -8.69 -1.65
CA PHE A 63 4.99 -9.72 -0.62
C PHE A 63 3.71 -9.54 0.22
N TYR A 64 3.23 -8.31 0.38
CA TYR A 64 2.07 -8.02 1.23
C TYR A 64 0.74 -8.15 0.49
N LEU A 65 0.69 -7.85 -0.80
CA LEU A 65 -0.55 -8.00 -1.56
C LEU A 65 -0.64 -9.38 -2.24
N PRO A 66 -1.86 -9.92 -2.45
CA PRO A 66 -2.04 -11.21 -3.11
C PRO A 66 -1.49 -11.26 -4.55
N HIS A 67 -1.30 -10.10 -5.18
CA HIS A 67 -0.72 -9.96 -6.50
C HIS A 67 0.36 -8.91 -6.45
N ARG A 68 1.40 -9.09 -7.28
CA ARG A 68 2.48 -8.10 -7.41
C ARG A 68 1.94 -6.80 -8.00
N VAL A 69 2.30 -5.68 -7.39
CA VAL A 69 1.91 -4.33 -7.79
C VAL A 69 3.10 -3.39 -7.71
N THR A 70 3.03 -2.26 -8.39
CA THR A 70 3.98 -1.16 -8.23
C THR A 70 3.43 -0.16 -7.23
N MET A 71 4.08 -0.06 -6.06
CA MET A 71 3.69 0.90 -5.04
C MET A 71 4.29 2.28 -5.34
N GLN A 72 3.44 3.31 -5.31
CA GLN A 72 3.82 4.72 -5.40
C GLN A 72 3.53 5.38 -4.05
N VAL A 73 4.57 5.86 -3.37
CA VAL A 73 4.44 6.68 -2.15
C VAL A 73 3.74 7.99 -2.51
N ILE A 74 2.73 8.35 -1.71
CA ILE A 74 1.94 9.57 -1.85
C ILE A 74 2.01 10.48 -0.62
N GLY A 75 2.71 10.08 0.43
CA GLY A 75 3.05 10.92 1.56
C GLY A 75 2.98 10.22 2.91
N LEU A 76 2.93 11.02 3.97
CA LEU A 76 2.91 10.57 5.35
C LEU A 76 1.61 11.00 6.02
N VAL A 77 1.12 10.18 6.95
CA VAL A 77 0.04 10.59 7.85
C VAL A 77 0.52 10.57 9.29
N GLU A 78 0.38 11.72 9.93
CA GLU A 78 0.66 11.94 11.35
C GLU A 78 -0.63 12.16 12.13
N GLY A 79 -0.58 12.04 13.46
CA GLY A 79 -1.73 12.31 14.33
C GLY A 79 -2.78 11.19 14.33
N THR A 80 -2.36 9.96 14.06
CA THR A 80 -3.19 8.76 14.18
C THR A 80 -2.93 8.05 15.51
N LEU A 81 -3.62 6.92 15.73
CA LEU A 81 -3.32 6.04 16.86
C LEU A 81 -2.16 5.07 16.57
N CYS A 82 -1.40 5.30 15.49
CA CYS A 82 -0.23 4.49 15.15
C CYS A 82 0.86 4.65 16.23
N PRO A 83 1.48 3.55 16.70
CA PRO A 83 2.60 3.62 17.65
C PRO A 83 3.81 4.40 17.13
N CYS A 84 4.06 4.40 15.81
CA CYS A 84 5.24 4.97 15.18
C CYS A 84 5.14 6.46 14.84
N ASP A 85 4.10 7.15 15.32
CA ASP A 85 3.74 8.55 14.99
C ASP A 85 3.45 8.84 13.51
N GLN A 86 3.94 8.03 12.56
CA GLN A 86 3.86 8.23 11.11
C GLN A 86 3.45 6.96 10.35
N LEU A 87 2.45 7.09 9.48
CA LEU A 87 2.07 6.08 8.48
C LEU A 87 2.61 6.48 7.11
N VAL A 88 3.20 5.54 6.37
CA VAL A 88 3.57 5.77 4.95
C VAL A 88 2.38 5.43 4.06
N LEU A 89 1.82 6.44 3.39
CA LEU A 89 0.73 6.25 2.45
C LEU A 89 1.26 5.96 1.04
N MET A 90 0.63 4.99 0.40
CA MET A 90 0.95 4.57 -0.96
C MET A 90 -0.30 4.17 -1.74
N THR A 91 -0.21 4.21 -3.06
CA THR A 91 -1.22 3.68 -3.99
C THR A 91 -0.55 2.78 -5.00
N CYS A 92 -1.33 2.00 -5.73
CA CYS A 92 -0.84 1.19 -6.85
C CYS A 92 -1.86 1.19 -8.00
N GLU A 93 -1.66 0.35 -9.01
CA GLU A 93 -2.46 0.30 -10.24
C GLU A 93 -3.96 0.10 -9.97
N ASN A 94 -4.31 -0.57 -8.87
CA ASN A 94 -5.72 -0.76 -8.46
C ASN A 94 -6.39 0.50 -7.88
N ARG A 95 -5.63 1.60 -7.75
CA ARG A 95 -6.05 2.93 -7.28
C ARG A 95 -6.46 2.99 -5.81
N GLN A 96 -6.38 1.88 -5.09
CA GLN A 96 -6.64 1.83 -3.65
C GLN A 96 -5.45 2.40 -2.89
N VAL A 97 -5.70 2.84 -1.66
CA VAL A 97 -4.70 3.49 -0.83
C VAL A 97 -4.37 2.61 0.35
N TYR A 98 -3.08 2.40 0.54
CA TYR A 98 -2.53 1.59 1.60
C TYR A 98 -1.69 2.45 2.55
N ALA A 99 -1.64 2.08 3.82
CA ALA A 99 -0.79 2.67 4.83
C ALA A 99 0.10 1.61 5.45
N TYR A 100 1.41 1.82 5.43
CA TYR A 100 2.37 0.99 6.14
C TYR A 100 2.66 1.61 7.52
N ASP A 101 2.65 0.79 8.56
CA ASP A 101 2.72 1.25 9.95
C ASP A 101 4.09 1.10 10.63
N GLY A 102 5.10 0.61 9.92
CA GLY A 102 6.48 0.56 10.42
C GLY A 102 6.70 -0.51 11.49
N GLU A 103 6.29 -0.27 12.74
CA GLU A 103 6.51 -1.21 13.86
C GLU A 103 5.66 -2.48 13.77
N GLY A 104 4.45 -2.38 13.23
CA GLY A 104 3.59 -3.54 13.03
C GLY A 104 4.09 -4.44 11.91
N GLU A 105 4.92 -3.90 11.01
CA GLU A 105 5.20 -4.50 9.71
C GLU A 105 3.88 -4.92 9.02
N GLU A 106 2.87 -4.06 9.08
CA GLU A 106 1.53 -4.30 8.54
C GLU A 106 1.19 -3.27 7.45
N LEU A 107 0.57 -3.77 6.37
CA LEU A 107 0.03 -2.93 5.30
C LEU A 107 -1.49 -2.86 5.42
N HIS A 108 -2.03 -1.68 5.70
CA HIS A 108 -3.45 -1.44 5.94
C HIS A 108 -4.12 -0.88 4.70
N LEU A 109 -5.26 -1.43 4.28
CA LEU A 109 -6.09 -0.82 3.22
C LEU A 109 -6.94 0.29 3.84
N VAL A 110 -6.53 1.54 3.65
CA VAL A 110 -7.09 2.67 4.41
C VAL A 110 -8.04 3.56 3.62
N ALA A 111 -8.02 3.49 2.28
CA ALA A 111 -9.01 4.16 1.45
C ALA A 111 -9.17 3.46 0.09
N SER A 112 -10.31 3.71 -0.56
CA SER A 112 -10.61 3.15 -1.89
C SER A 112 -10.03 3.97 -3.05
N SER A 113 -9.64 5.23 -2.81
CA SER A 113 -9.02 6.11 -3.80
C SER A 113 -8.36 7.34 -3.15
N LEU A 114 -7.54 8.08 -3.91
CA LEU A 114 -7.01 9.39 -3.50
C LEU A 114 -8.12 10.41 -3.19
N GLU A 115 -9.20 10.41 -3.99
CA GLU A 115 -10.35 11.27 -3.74
C GLU A 115 -11.02 10.92 -2.41
N HIS A 116 -11.09 9.63 -2.08
CA HIS A 116 -11.63 9.18 -0.79
C HIS A 116 -10.82 9.74 0.39
N ILE A 117 -9.49 9.82 0.30
CA ILE A 117 -8.66 10.49 1.32
C ILE A 117 -9.12 11.94 1.54
N LEU A 118 -9.30 12.69 0.45
CA LEU A 118 -9.65 14.11 0.50
C LEU A 118 -11.07 14.36 1.04
N VAL A 119 -12.00 13.45 0.73
CA VAL A 119 -13.42 13.62 1.05
C VAL A 119 -13.79 13.02 2.40
N GLU A 120 -13.30 11.84 2.76
CA GLU A 120 -13.68 11.15 4.01
C GLU A 120 -12.51 10.94 4.98
N GLY A 121 -11.27 11.07 4.51
CA GLY A 121 -10.08 10.74 5.28
C GLY A 121 -9.64 9.30 5.05
N ILE A 122 -8.99 8.73 6.06
CA ILE A 122 -8.52 7.34 6.04
C ILE A 122 -9.21 6.51 7.14
N GLU A 123 -9.37 5.22 6.88
CA GLU A 123 -9.78 4.23 7.86
C GLU A 123 -8.55 3.67 8.56
N TYR A 124 -8.25 4.18 9.75
CA TYR A 124 -7.14 3.67 10.57
C TYR A 124 -7.55 3.60 12.06
N PRO A 125 -7.44 2.43 12.72
CA PRO A 125 -7.03 1.12 12.19
C PRO A 125 -7.97 0.62 11.08
N ALA A 126 -7.41 -0.05 10.06
CA ALA A 126 -8.18 -0.53 8.92
C ALA A 126 -8.92 -1.84 9.23
N SER A 127 -10.08 -2.04 8.62
CA SER A 127 -10.79 -3.33 8.64
C SER A 127 -10.08 -4.44 7.85
N LYS A 128 -9.17 -4.07 6.93
CA LYS A 128 -8.38 -4.99 6.13
C LYS A 128 -6.89 -4.67 6.21
N THR A 129 -6.13 -5.65 6.68
CA THR A 129 -4.69 -5.57 6.88
C THR A 129 -4.02 -6.76 6.21
N TYR A 130 -2.82 -6.53 5.71
CA TYR A 130 -1.98 -7.50 5.04
C TYR A 130 -0.63 -7.60 5.76
N TYR A 131 -0.05 -8.78 5.73
CA TYR A 131 1.19 -9.13 6.42
C TYR A 131 2.29 -9.49 5.42
N ASP A 132 3.54 -9.55 5.86
CA ASP A 132 4.58 -10.10 5.01
C ASP A 132 4.29 -11.57 4.65
N GLY A 133 4.50 -11.93 3.39
CA GLY A 133 4.27 -13.27 2.85
C GLY A 133 2.81 -13.61 2.49
N GLU A 134 1.87 -12.67 2.58
CA GLU A 134 0.47 -12.86 2.12
C GLU A 134 0.39 -13.41 0.69
N ALA A 135 1.29 -12.96 -0.19
CA ALA A 135 1.39 -13.41 -1.58
C ALA A 135 1.58 -14.94 -1.73
N PHE A 136 2.01 -15.63 -0.67
CA PHE A 136 2.31 -17.07 -0.70
C PHE A 136 1.32 -17.93 0.10
N LYS A 137 0.25 -17.36 0.66
CA LYS A 137 -0.71 -18.11 1.49
C LYS A 137 -1.29 -19.34 0.79
N ASP A 138 -1.50 -19.26 -0.51
CA ASP A 138 -2.10 -20.34 -1.29
C ASP A 138 -1.08 -21.37 -1.82
N MET A 139 0.22 -21.19 -1.58
CA MET A 139 1.28 -22.10 -2.07
C MET A 139 1.37 -23.43 -1.31
N VAL A 140 0.67 -23.62 -0.19
CA VAL A 140 0.86 -24.76 0.74
C VAL A 140 0.08 -26.04 0.34
N SER A 141 -0.68 -26.06 -0.76
CA SER A 141 -1.65 -27.14 -1.02
C SER A 141 -1.15 -28.42 -1.74
N SER A 142 0.14 -28.61 -2.06
CA SER A 142 0.57 -29.76 -2.90
C SER A 142 1.44 -30.85 -2.24
N TYR A 143 1.87 -30.71 -0.99
CA TYR A 143 2.84 -31.65 -0.40
C TYR A 143 2.30 -32.81 0.47
N SER A 144 0.98 -33.02 0.56
CA SER A 144 0.41 -34.08 1.42
C SER A 144 -0.03 -35.38 0.71
N GLN A 145 0.35 -35.62 -0.56
CA GLN A 145 -0.01 -36.86 -1.27
C GLN A 145 1.15 -37.76 -1.74
N ALA A 146 2.40 -37.53 -1.30
CA ALA A 146 3.55 -38.34 -1.75
C ALA A 146 4.19 -39.25 -0.67
N SER A 147 3.60 -39.42 0.51
CA SER A 147 4.13 -40.29 1.57
C SER A 147 3.09 -41.30 2.07
N GLY A 148 2.71 -42.24 1.21
CA GLY A 148 1.69 -43.23 1.54
C GLY A 148 1.72 -44.54 0.78
N LYS A 149 2.90 -45.04 0.34
CA LYS A 149 3.08 -46.46 -0.05
C LYS A 149 4.49 -46.94 0.26
N MET A 150 4.73 -47.30 1.51
CA MET A 150 5.58 -48.45 1.84
C MET A 150 4.89 -49.21 2.97
N GLY A 151 4.27 -50.33 2.59
CA GLY A 151 3.65 -51.28 3.50
C GLY A 151 3.82 -52.66 2.89
N MET A 152 4.76 -53.38 3.48
CA MET A 152 5.13 -54.81 3.44
C MET A 152 4.46 -55.74 2.42
#